data_AF-A0A9N9I2Y6-F1
#
_entry.id   AF-A0A9N9I2Y6-F1
#
_cell.length_a   1.000
_cell.length_b   1.000
_cell.length_c   1.000
_cell.angle_alpha   90.00
_cell.angle_beta   90.00
_cell.angle_gamma   90.00
#
_symmetry.space_group_name_H-M   'P 1'
#
loop_
_entity.id
_entity.type
_entity.pdbx_description
1 polymer ?
#
loop_
_entity_poly.entity_id
_entity_poly.type
_entity_poly.pdbx_seq_one_letter_code
_entity_poly.pdbx_strand_id
1 'polypeptide(L)'
;LGYNEPGELCVRGPNIGYLNNKEATNAAIDGDGFFHTGDIVVFDPELESTLLSHPAVLDAAVIPYFSEKELTEYPTACVVLKAKYEKTLKMAKEIQKFVDDSVSPHKKLRGGVLFIDSIPKSESGKILRRILKDKLKKDSRDWFEKWLVGFTDGAGSFVVKSVGSHLTLSFEITQSARNLRILHYIRREIGCGKIYSHADESTLRIINNKHLKGLVLPIFNQYPLLTSKYYDYVKFKKALEMLNDSPANTSTILEILKNSTSDADTISSAWNLTTYPFKSADDVKLVMSKPWLVGFVEAKASFLLNMESCPEGDRYKHAFHVRQKGNKIVLEGVRSILHIATKVLYHEKENIYEITTTNSRAIDNISHFFNYTFKGMKSLEFRIWARSINYKGNLNKLAKSARILAKIQAKFSYNKPF
;
A
#
# COMPACT_ATOMS: atom_id res chain seq x y z
N LEU A 1 -43.06 10.42 11.17
CA LEU A 1 -42.14 9.73 12.11
C LEU A 1 -40.76 10.32 11.97
N GLY A 2 -40.03 10.44 13.07
CA GLY A 2 -38.61 10.83 13.11
C GLY A 2 -37.69 9.68 12.67
N TYR A 3 -36.40 9.97 12.55
CA TYR A 3 -35.40 8.93 12.28
C TYR A 3 -35.36 7.88 13.39
N ASN A 4 -35.12 6.61 13.04
CA ASN A 4 -35.09 5.46 13.95
C ASN A 4 -36.41 5.12 14.66
N GLU A 5 -37.52 5.76 14.28
CA GLU A 5 -38.85 5.40 14.79
C GLU A 5 -39.50 4.34 13.88
N PRO A 6 -40.01 3.23 14.44
CA PRO A 6 -40.74 2.23 13.66
C PRO A 6 -42.06 2.83 13.15
N GLY A 7 -42.35 2.59 11.87
CA GLY A 7 -43.55 3.09 11.20
C GLY A 7 -44.02 2.14 10.12
N GLU A 8 -45.31 2.21 9.78
CA GLU A 8 -45.81 1.50 8.63
C GLU A 8 -45.31 2.13 7.31
N LEU A 9 -44.92 1.29 6.36
CA LEU A 9 -44.67 1.71 4.99
C LEU A 9 -45.99 1.94 4.26
N CYS A 10 -46.35 3.19 4.05
CA CYS A 10 -47.51 3.56 3.24
C CYS A 10 -47.06 4.03 1.84
N VAL A 11 -47.69 3.52 0.78
CA VAL A 11 -47.28 3.79 -0.61
C VAL A 11 -48.45 4.33 -1.42
N ARG A 12 -48.21 5.28 -2.33
CA ARG A 12 -49.24 5.84 -3.23
C ARG A 12 -48.76 5.81 -4.67
N GLY A 13 -49.62 5.38 -5.59
CA GLY A 13 -49.29 5.27 -7.00
C GLY A 13 -50.42 4.65 -7.83
N PRO A 14 -50.32 4.70 -9.18
CA PRO A 14 -51.41 4.32 -10.07
C PRO A 14 -51.73 2.82 -10.11
N ASN A 15 -50.77 1.96 -9.72
CA ASN A 15 -50.89 0.49 -9.81
C ASN A 15 -50.63 -0.18 -8.46
N ILE A 16 -51.28 0.28 -7.39
CA ILE A 16 -51.11 -0.27 -6.04
C ILE A 16 -52.41 -0.92 -5.58
N GLY A 17 -52.33 -2.15 -5.09
CA GLY A 17 -53.49 -2.93 -4.61
C GLY A 17 -53.26 -4.44 -4.63
N TYR A 18 -54.23 -5.19 -4.14
CA TYR A 18 -54.22 -6.64 -4.18
C TYR A 18 -54.74 -7.15 -5.52
N LEU A 19 -53.98 -8.07 -6.13
CA LEU A 19 -54.32 -8.66 -7.42
C LEU A 19 -55.69 -9.35 -7.37
N ASN A 20 -56.61 -8.96 -8.27
CA ASN A 20 -57.97 -9.48 -8.39
C ASN A 20 -58.83 -9.37 -7.11
N ASN A 21 -58.43 -8.54 -6.13
CA ASN A 21 -59.17 -8.37 -4.89
C ASN A 21 -59.43 -6.88 -4.61
N LYS A 22 -60.48 -6.37 -5.24
CA LYS A 22 -60.87 -4.95 -5.16
C LYS A 22 -61.35 -4.57 -3.75
N GLU A 23 -61.99 -5.48 -3.04
CA GLU A 23 -62.46 -5.25 -1.66
C GLU A 23 -61.28 -5.07 -0.71
N ALA A 24 -60.31 -6.00 -0.74
CA ALA A 24 -59.09 -5.87 0.06
C ALA A 24 -58.26 -4.63 -0.35
N THR A 25 -58.23 -4.30 -1.64
CA THR A 25 -57.55 -3.09 -2.13
C THR A 25 -58.17 -1.82 -1.56
N ASN A 26 -59.49 -1.70 -1.61
CA ASN A 26 -60.20 -0.55 -1.07
C ASN A 26 -60.09 -0.47 0.46
N ALA A 27 -60.06 -1.61 1.15
CA ALA A 27 -59.91 -1.65 2.60
C ALA A 27 -58.50 -1.26 3.07
N ALA A 28 -57.47 -1.48 2.24
CA ALA A 28 -56.08 -1.15 2.55
C ALA A 28 -55.66 0.25 2.08
N ILE A 29 -56.53 0.99 1.38
CA ILE A 29 -56.26 2.37 0.97
C ILE A 29 -57.04 3.32 1.88
N ASP A 30 -56.35 4.26 2.51
CA ASP A 30 -56.98 5.25 3.40
C ASP A 30 -57.68 6.40 2.63
N GLY A 31 -58.31 7.30 3.38
CA GLY A 31 -59.01 8.46 2.83
C GLY A 31 -58.11 9.46 2.09
N ASP A 32 -56.79 9.41 2.33
CA ASP A 32 -55.78 10.27 1.70
C ASP A 32 -55.11 9.59 0.47
N GLY A 33 -55.54 8.36 0.14
CA GLY A 33 -55.10 7.60 -1.02
C GLY A 33 -53.79 6.85 -0.82
N PHE A 34 -53.39 6.59 0.42
CA PHE A 34 -52.21 5.78 0.74
C PHE A 34 -52.61 4.31 0.97
N PHE A 35 -51.88 3.41 0.32
CA PHE A 35 -51.98 1.97 0.56
C PHE A 35 -51.12 1.58 1.76
N HIS A 36 -51.76 0.98 2.76
CA HIS A 36 -51.18 0.43 3.97
C HIS A 36 -50.64 -0.98 3.70
N THR A 37 -49.31 -1.16 3.68
CA THR A 37 -48.72 -2.47 3.38
C THR A 37 -48.76 -3.43 4.57
N GLY A 38 -48.94 -2.93 5.80
CA GLY A 38 -48.77 -3.67 7.03
C GLY A 38 -47.30 -3.92 7.42
N ASP A 39 -46.33 -3.53 6.58
CA ASP A 39 -44.91 -3.70 6.88
C ASP A 39 -44.41 -2.56 7.77
N ILE A 40 -43.80 -2.92 8.88
CA ILE A 40 -43.13 -1.96 9.76
C ILE A 40 -41.69 -1.75 9.28
N VAL A 41 -41.37 -0.52 8.90
CA VAL A 41 -40.06 -0.06 8.47
C VAL A 41 -39.49 0.97 9.44
N VAL A 42 -38.17 1.15 9.40
CA VAL A 42 -37.45 2.18 10.15
C VAL A 42 -36.67 3.03 9.16
N PHE A 43 -36.85 4.36 9.21
CA PHE A 43 -36.10 5.29 8.38
C PHE A 43 -34.82 5.72 9.13
N ASP A 44 -33.68 5.19 8.70
CA ASP A 44 -32.37 5.57 9.25
C ASP A 44 -31.88 6.90 8.61
N PRO A 45 -31.09 7.72 9.32
CA PRO A 45 -30.40 8.86 8.71
C PRO A 45 -29.48 8.40 7.59
N GLU A 46 -29.40 9.17 6.50
CA GLU A 46 -28.29 9.01 5.55
C GLU A 46 -26.96 9.22 6.30
N LEU A 47 -25.96 8.37 6.05
CA LEU A 47 -24.68 8.43 6.75
C LEU A 47 -24.02 9.81 6.64
N GLU A 48 -24.21 10.48 5.50
CA GLU A 48 -23.78 11.84 5.27
C GLU A 48 -24.41 12.84 6.24
N SER A 49 -25.70 12.71 6.57
CA SER A 49 -26.36 13.56 7.57
C SER A 49 -25.77 13.35 8.96
N THR A 50 -25.53 12.08 9.34
CA THR A 50 -24.86 11.75 10.59
C THR A 50 -23.45 12.34 10.62
N LEU A 51 -22.67 12.20 9.54
CA LEU A 51 -21.33 12.78 9.44
C LEU A 51 -21.35 14.31 9.58
N LEU A 52 -22.29 15.00 8.92
CA LEU A 52 -22.43 16.46 8.96
C LEU A 52 -22.82 16.98 10.35
N SER A 53 -23.47 16.15 11.17
CA SER A 53 -23.79 16.51 12.56
C SER A 53 -22.55 16.55 13.49
N HIS A 54 -21.43 15.95 13.07
CA HIS A 54 -20.20 15.97 13.87
C HIS A 54 -19.54 17.37 13.87
N PRO A 55 -19.13 17.93 15.02
CA PRO A 55 -18.62 19.31 15.11
C PRO A 55 -17.45 19.63 14.18
N ALA A 56 -16.59 18.64 13.93
CA ALA A 56 -15.40 18.77 13.09
C ALA A 56 -15.65 18.72 11.57
N VAL A 57 -16.79 18.19 11.14
CA VAL A 57 -17.07 17.92 9.73
C VAL A 57 -17.67 19.17 9.07
N LEU A 58 -17.08 19.58 7.94
CA LEU A 58 -17.57 20.66 7.09
C LEU A 58 -18.47 20.11 5.97
N ASP A 59 -18.03 19.04 5.32
CA ASP A 59 -18.74 18.38 4.22
C ASP A 59 -18.39 16.88 4.22
N ALA A 60 -19.29 16.05 3.71
CA ALA A 60 -19.09 14.60 3.73
C ALA A 60 -19.79 13.87 2.58
N ALA A 61 -19.23 12.72 2.22
CA ALA A 61 -19.82 11.77 1.30
C ALA A 61 -19.43 10.36 1.72
N VAL A 62 -20.33 9.39 1.56
CA VAL A 62 -20.02 7.98 1.74
C VAL A 62 -19.94 7.28 0.39
N ILE A 63 -18.90 6.47 0.25
CA ILE A 63 -18.65 5.63 -0.91
C ILE A 63 -18.31 4.21 -0.46
N PRO A 64 -18.60 3.20 -1.27
CA PRO A 64 -18.07 1.87 -1.04
C PRO A 64 -16.57 1.84 -1.34
N TYR A 65 -15.81 1.24 -0.43
CA TYR A 65 -14.40 0.93 -0.61
C TYR A 65 -14.20 -0.59 -0.52
N PHE A 66 -13.60 -1.17 -1.55
CA PHE A 66 -13.41 -2.61 -1.62
C PHE A 66 -12.30 -3.07 -0.66
N SER A 67 -12.66 -3.93 0.29
CA SER A 67 -11.73 -4.60 1.18
C SER A 67 -11.24 -5.90 0.56
N GLU A 68 -9.98 -5.91 0.12
CA GLU A 68 -9.36 -7.12 -0.42
C GLU A 68 -9.29 -8.28 0.58
N LYS A 69 -9.21 -7.98 1.87
CA LYS A 69 -9.11 -9.01 2.93
C LYS A 69 -10.39 -9.82 3.06
N GLU A 70 -11.53 -9.17 2.87
CA GLU A 70 -12.86 -9.71 3.16
C GLU A 70 -13.69 -9.89 1.87
N LEU A 71 -13.10 -9.56 0.71
CA LEU A 71 -13.73 -9.60 -0.62
C LEU A 71 -15.11 -8.94 -0.67
N THR A 72 -15.26 -7.82 0.04
CA THR A 72 -16.52 -7.08 0.17
C THR A 72 -16.27 -5.58 0.16
N GLU A 73 -17.29 -4.79 -0.14
CA GLU A 73 -17.23 -3.34 -0.05
C GLU A 73 -17.68 -2.88 1.34
N TYR A 74 -16.93 -1.94 1.92
CA TYR A 74 -17.31 -1.29 3.16
C TYR A 74 -17.69 0.16 2.94
N PRO A 75 -18.66 0.69 3.71
CA PRO A 75 -18.88 2.12 3.77
C PRO A 75 -17.61 2.83 4.23
N THR A 76 -17.13 3.78 3.42
CA THR A 76 -16.00 4.67 3.72
C THR A 76 -16.48 6.10 3.62
N ALA A 77 -16.24 6.89 4.66
CA ALA A 77 -16.55 8.30 4.66
C ALA A 77 -15.40 9.10 4.05
N CYS A 78 -15.69 9.92 3.06
CA CYS A 78 -14.86 11.03 2.62
C CYS A 78 -15.30 12.29 3.37
N VAL A 79 -14.37 12.91 4.10
CA VAL A 79 -14.67 14.02 5.03
C VAL A 79 -13.81 15.22 4.70
N VAL A 80 -14.45 16.38 4.62
CA VAL A 80 -13.79 17.69 4.65
C VAL A 80 -13.89 18.21 6.07
N LEU A 81 -12.77 18.57 6.68
CA LEU A 81 -12.74 19.14 8.03
C LEU A 81 -12.94 20.65 7.99
N LYS A 82 -13.56 21.20 9.03
CA LYS A 82 -13.54 22.66 9.28
C LYS A 82 -12.10 23.09 9.59
N ALA A 83 -11.71 24.29 9.17
CA ALA A 83 -10.33 24.80 9.23
C ALA A 83 -9.65 24.73 10.61
N LYS A 84 -10.43 24.77 11.70
CA LYS A 84 -9.92 24.69 13.08
C LYS A 84 -9.51 23.28 13.53
N TYR A 85 -9.74 22.24 12.72
CA TYR A 85 -9.43 20.85 13.05
C TYR A 85 -8.34 20.30 12.14
N GLU A 86 -7.48 19.47 12.72
CA GLU A 86 -6.38 18.82 11.99
C GLU A 86 -6.74 17.43 11.49
N LYS A 87 -6.23 17.09 10.30
CA LYS A 87 -6.36 15.78 9.64
C LYS A 87 -5.47 14.73 10.34
N THR A 88 -5.88 14.26 11.51
CA THR A 88 -5.13 13.26 12.31
C THR A 88 -5.81 11.89 12.34
N LEU A 89 -5.05 10.82 12.58
CA LEU A 89 -5.60 9.48 12.79
C LEU A 89 -6.55 9.41 14.00
N LYS A 90 -6.30 10.24 15.02
CA LYS A 90 -7.19 10.35 16.19
C LYS A 90 -8.54 10.93 15.77
N MET A 91 -8.53 12.02 15.01
CA MET A 91 -9.74 12.66 14.47
C MET A 91 -10.53 11.70 13.56
N ALA A 92 -9.84 10.96 12.69
CA ALA A 92 -10.50 9.96 11.83
C ALA A 92 -11.23 8.88 12.65
N LYS A 93 -10.60 8.36 13.71
CA LYS A 93 -11.20 7.36 14.61
C LYS A 93 -12.34 7.94 15.44
N GLU A 94 -12.23 9.19 15.87
CA GLU A 94 -13.28 9.90 16.61
C GLU A 94 -14.54 10.03 15.75
N ILE A 95 -14.41 10.54 14.52
CA ILE A 95 -15.51 10.66 13.56
C ILE A 95 -16.09 9.29 13.22
N GLN A 96 -15.24 8.29 12.96
CA GLN A 96 -15.69 6.93 12.68
C GLN A 96 -16.53 6.38 13.84
N LYS A 97 -16.04 6.50 15.07
CA LYS A 97 -16.74 6.02 16.26
C LYS A 97 -18.08 6.74 16.45
N PHE A 98 -18.10 8.07 16.28
CA PHE A 98 -19.32 8.87 16.39
C PHE A 98 -20.43 8.37 15.45
N VAL A 99 -20.08 8.09 14.20
CA VAL A 99 -21.04 7.53 13.24
C VAL A 99 -21.40 6.09 13.59
N ASP A 100 -20.41 5.25 13.90
CA ASP A 100 -20.61 3.82 14.20
C ASP A 100 -21.48 3.57 15.45
N ASP A 101 -21.47 4.49 16.41
CA ASP A 101 -22.31 4.45 17.62
C ASP A 101 -23.74 4.93 17.34
N SER A 102 -23.96 5.66 16.24
CA SER A 102 -25.25 6.25 15.85
C SER A 102 -26.00 5.45 14.78
N VAL A 103 -25.40 4.38 14.24
CA VAL A 103 -25.96 3.61 13.12
C VAL A 103 -25.93 2.09 13.34
N SER A 104 -26.81 1.39 12.61
CA SER A 104 -26.90 -0.07 12.61
C SER A 104 -25.62 -0.74 12.05
N PRO A 105 -25.30 -2.00 12.44
CA PRO A 105 -24.01 -2.65 12.17
C PRO A 105 -23.58 -2.73 10.70
N HIS A 106 -24.52 -2.75 9.75
CA HIS A 106 -24.25 -2.84 8.32
C HIS A 106 -23.91 -1.48 7.69
N LYS A 107 -24.27 -0.36 8.35
CA LYS A 107 -23.97 1.02 7.92
C LYS A 107 -22.68 1.57 8.52
N LYS A 108 -22.12 0.88 9.52
CA LYS A 108 -20.86 1.26 10.16
C LYS A 108 -19.78 1.51 9.11
N LEU A 109 -19.00 2.57 9.31
CA LEU A 109 -17.92 3.02 8.45
C LEU A 109 -16.71 2.09 8.57
N ARG A 110 -16.89 0.80 8.28
CA ARG A 110 -15.85 -0.23 8.38
C ARG A 110 -14.68 0.03 7.43
N GLY A 111 -14.90 0.80 6.38
CA GLY A 111 -13.87 1.28 5.47
C GLY A 111 -13.17 2.56 5.94
N GLY A 112 -13.56 3.11 7.10
CA GLY A 112 -12.90 4.22 7.77
C GLY A 112 -13.30 5.61 7.26
N VAL A 113 -12.49 6.60 7.67
CA VAL A 113 -12.65 8.02 7.32
C VAL A 113 -11.42 8.50 6.56
N LEU A 114 -11.64 9.07 5.37
CA LEU A 114 -10.63 9.64 4.49
C LEU A 114 -10.81 11.15 4.42
N PHE A 115 -9.78 11.90 4.80
CA PHE A 115 -9.82 13.36 4.69
C PHE A 115 -9.52 13.80 3.25
N ILE A 116 -10.40 14.64 2.70
CA ILE A 116 -10.23 15.25 1.39
C ILE A 116 -10.39 16.76 1.48
N ASP A 117 -9.98 17.48 0.43
CA ASP A 117 -10.04 18.94 0.43
C ASP A 117 -11.42 19.48 0.03
N SER A 118 -12.16 18.75 -0.81
CA SER A 118 -13.51 19.11 -1.22
C SER A 118 -14.32 17.91 -1.71
N ILE A 119 -15.63 17.92 -1.46
CA ILE A 119 -16.57 16.92 -2.01
C ILE A 119 -16.98 17.39 -3.41
N PRO A 120 -16.72 16.60 -4.47
CA PRO A 120 -17.09 16.98 -5.84
C PRO A 120 -18.62 16.95 -5.98
N LYS A 121 -19.21 18.05 -6.43
CA LYS A 121 -20.65 18.23 -6.64
C LYS A 121 -20.94 18.72 -8.06
N SER A 122 -22.10 18.39 -8.61
CA SER A 122 -22.60 18.99 -9.86
C SER A 122 -23.02 20.45 -9.63
N GLU A 123 -23.34 21.17 -10.72
CA GLU A 123 -23.95 22.51 -10.64
C GLU A 123 -25.25 22.53 -9.82
N SER A 124 -26.00 21.42 -9.83
CA SER A 124 -27.19 21.21 -9.00
C SER A 124 -26.92 20.76 -7.55
N GLY A 125 -25.65 20.69 -7.13
CA GLY A 125 -25.26 20.30 -5.77
C GLY A 125 -25.20 18.79 -5.50
N LYS A 126 -25.46 17.94 -6.49
CA LYS A 126 -25.43 16.47 -6.35
C LYS A 126 -23.99 15.96 -6.19
N ILE A 127 -23.74 15.15 -5.15
CA ILE A 127 -22.44 14.54 -4.91
C ILE A 127 -22.04 13.60 -6.06
N LEU A 128 -20.88 13.87 -6.67
CA LEU A 128 -20.30 13.10 -7.77
C LEU A 128 -19.44 11.95 -7.23
N ARG A 129 -20.09 10.94 -6.63
CA ARG A 129 -19.42 9.77 -6.02
C ARG A 129 -18.48 9.02 -6.98
N ARG A 130 -18.75 9.07 -8.29
CA ARG A 130 -17.86 8.51 -9.32
C ARG A 130 -16.48 9.15 -9.28
N ILE A 131 -16.40 10.48 -9.17
CA ILE A 131 -15.11 11.21 -9.11
C ILE A 131 -14.34 10.84 -7.86
N LEU A 132 -15.02 10.69 -6.71
CA LEU A 132 -14.39 10.22 -5.47
C LEU A 132 -13.81 8.81 -5.63
N LYS A 133 -14.58 7.87 -6.22
CA LYS A 133 -14.10 6.52 -6.51
C LYS A 133 -12.91 6.52 -7.47
N ASP A 134 -12.98 7.32 -8.53
CA ASP A 134 -11.92 7.42 -9.54
C ASP A 134 -10.65 8.03 -8.92
N LYS A 135 -10.77 9.03 -8.05
CA LYS A 135 -9.66 9.60 -7.29
C LYS A 135 -9.02 8.54 -6.39
N LEU A 136 -9.78 7.78 -5.63
CA LEU A 136 -9.24 6.72 -4.77
C LEU A 136 -8.61 5.57 -5.56
N LYS A 137 -9.19 5.20 -6.71
CA LYS A 137 -8.57 4.21 -7.61
C LYS A 137 -7.25 4.73 -8.15
N LYS A 138 -7.21 5.99 -8.59
CA LYS A 138 -5.98 6.63 -9.06
C LYS A 138 -4.93 6.69 -7.95
N ASP A 139 -5.29 7.12 -6.75
CA ASP A 139 -4.40 7.17 -5.59
C ASP A 139 -3.90 5.77 -5.21
N SER A 140 -4.76 4.74 -5.30
CA SER A 140 -4.38 3.35 -5.09
C SER A 140 -3.42 2.84 -6.17
N ARG A 141 -3.62 3.24 -7.44
CA ARG A 141 -2.75 2.86 -8.55
C ARG A 141 -1.39 3.53 -8.46
N ASP A 142 -1.36 4.84 -8.23
CA ASP A 142 -0.15 5.64 -7.97
C ASP A 142 0.64 5.07 -6.79
N TRP A 143 -0.06 4.73 -5.70
CA TRP A 143 0.53 4.06 -4.54
C TRP A 143 1.18 2.74 -4.92
N PHE A 144 0.45 1.87 -5.64
CA PHE A 144 0.97 0.58 -6.08
C PHE A 144 2.19 0.74 -6.98
N GLU A 145 2.15 1.64 -7.95
CA GLU A 145 3.23 1.87 -8.91
C GLU A 145 4.51 2.35 -8.23
N LYS A 146 4.41 3.36 -7.35
CA LYS A 146 5.54 3.82 -6.54
C LYS A 146 6.05 2.74 -5.58
N TRP A 147 5.14 1.98 -4.96
CA TRP A 147 5.51 0.83 -4.13
C TRP A 147 6.22 -0.26 -4.93
N LEU A 148 5.77 -0.56 -6.15
CA LEU A 148 6.38 -1.55 -7.04
C LEU A 148 7.80 -1.12 -7.44
N VAL A 149 8.02 0.17 -7.69
CA VAL A 149 9.36 0.71 -7.98
C VAL A 149 10.29 0.50 -6.79
N GLY A 150 9.86 0.84 -5.58
CA GLY A 150 10.66 0.59 -4.36
C GLY A 150 10.92 -0.89 -4.11
N PHE A 151 9.91 -1.73 -4.32
CA PHE A 151 10.05 -3.18 -4.21
C PHE A 151 11.02 -3.73 -5.26
N THR A 152 11.02 -3.17 -6.47
CA THR A 152 11.93 -3.52 -7.57
C THR A 152 13.37 -3.11 -7.25
N ASP A 153 13.59 -1.91 -6.69
CA ASP A 153 14.90 -1.49 -6.18
C ASP A 153 15.47 -2.49 -5.16
N GLY A 154 14.58 -3.10 -4.35
CA GLY A 154 14.93 -4.11 -3.37
C GLY A 154 15.11 -5.54 -3.91
N ALA A 155 14.25 -6.01 -4.82
CA ALA A 155 14.13 -7.43 -5.19
C ALA A 155 13.80 -7.71 -6.66
N GLY A 156 13.71 -6.68 -7.51
CA GLY A 156 13.46 -6.84 -8.94
C GLY A 156 14.72 -6.80 -9.80
N SER A 157 14.56 -7.20 -11.06
CA SER A 157 15.63 -7.25 -12.06
C SER A 157 15.08 -6.98 -13.46
N PHE A 158 15.85 -6.23 -14.25
CA PHE A 158 15.63 -6.03 -15.69
C PHE A 158 16.70 -6.80 -16.43
N VAL A 159 16.28 -7.79 -17.22
CA VAL A 159 17.17 -8.78 -17.80
C VAL A 159 17.14 -8.66 -19.33
N VAL A 160 18.33 -8.58 -19.91
CA VAL A 160 18.58 -8.59 -21.36
C VAL A 160 19.49 -9.78 -21.66
N LYS A 161 18.99 -10.79 -22.38
CA LYS A 161 19.72 -12.06 -22.60
C LYS A 161 19.78 -12.48 -24.07
N SER A 162 20.98 -12.88 -24.49
CA SER A 162 21.33 -13.74 -25.63
C SER A 162 20.69 -15.13 -25.58
N VAL A 163 19.74 -15.50 -26.45
CA VAL A 163 19.31 -16.91 -26.62
C VAL A 163 19.46 -17.30 -28.08
N GLY A 164 20.59 -17.93 -28.41
CA GLY A 164 20.97 -18.16 -29.81
C GLY A 164 21.10 -16.85 -30.57
N SER A 165 20.44 -16.74 -31.72
CA SER A 165 20.37 -15.53 -32.54
C SER A 165 19.38 -14.47 -32.06
N HIS A 166 18.56 -14.77 -31.03
CA HIS A 166 17.48 -13.89 -30.59
C HIS A 166 17.77 -13.24 -29.24
N LEU A 167 17.33 -12.00 -29.06
CA LEU A 167 17.37 -11.31 -27.78
C LEU A 167 16.07 -11.55 -27.00
N THR A 168 16.19 -11.99 -25.75
CA THR A 168 15.07 -12.11 -24.82
C THR A 168 15.17 -11.06 -23.73
N LEU A 169 14.07 -10.35 -23.51
CA LEU A 169 13.92 -9.34 -22.48
C LEU A 169 12.96 -9.86 -21.41
N SER A 170 13.34 -9.77 -20.14
CA SER A 170 12.44 -10.08 -19.04
C SER A 170 12.52 -9.08 -17.89
N PHE A 171 11.36 -8.75 -17.35
CA PHE A 171 11.24 -8.14 -16.02
C PHE A 171 10.94 -9.24 -15.02
N GLU A 172 11.74 -9.30 -13.95
CA GLU A 172 11.71 -10.40 -12.98
C GLU A 172 11.67 -9.88 -11.55
N ILE A 173 10.82 -10.49 -10.72
CA ILE A 173 10.82 -10.29 -9.26
C ILE A 173 10.90 -11.66 -8.61
N THR A 174 12.00 -11.90 -7.90
CA THR A 174 12.26 -13.17 -7.20
C THR A 174 12.09 -12.98 -5.70
N GLN A 175 11.39 -13.92 -5.07
CA GLN A 175 11.12 -13.95 -3.63
C GLN A 175 11.18 -15.39 -3.14
N SER A 176 11.26 -15.60 -1.82
CA SER A 176 11.09 -16.93 -1.26
C SER A 176 9.74 -17.52 -1.70
N ALA A 177 9.70 -18.82 -2.03
CA ALA A 177 8.48 -19.56 -2.34
C ALA A 177 7.45 -19.46 -1.22
N ARG A 178 7.89 -19.21 0.01
CA ARG A 178 7.01 -19.05 1.17
C ARG A 178 6.37 -17.65 1.24
N ASN A 179 6.78 -16.70 0.40
CA ASN A 179 6.14 -15.40 0.22
C ASN A 179 5.46 -15.27 -1.17
N LEU A 180 5.02 -16.38 -1.78
CA LEU A 180 4.31 -16.38 -3.07
C LEU A 180 3.16 -15.37 -3.17
N ARG A 181 2.49 -15.07 -2.05
CA ARG A 181 1.42 -14.06 -1.96
C ARG A 181 1.84 -12.70 -2.54
N ILE A 182 3.08 -12.25 -2.31
CA ILE A 182 3.51 -10.94 -2.82
C ILE A 182 3.63 -10.95 -4.35
N LEU A 183 4.08 -12.06 -4.93
CA LEU A 183 4.20 -12.22 -6.38
C LEU A 183 2.81 -12.30 -7.02
N HIS A 184 1.86 -13.01 -6.41
CA HIS A 184 0.48 -13.03 -6.88
C HIS A 184 -0.19 -11.65 -6.81
N TYR A 185 0.07 -10.89 -5.74
CA TYR A 185 -0.38 -9.50 -5.62
C TYR A 185 0.18 -8.65 -6.77
N ILE A 186 1.50 -8.65 -6.97
CA ILE A 186 2.13 -7.88 -8.05
C ILE A 186 1.58 -8.28 -9.43
N ARG A 187 1.48 -9.59 -9.70
CA ARG A 187 0.93 -10.11 -10.97
C ARG A 187 -0.49 -9.60 -11.23
N ARG A 188 -1.35 -9.62 -10.21
CA ARG A 188 -2.73 -9.14 -10.29
C ARG A 188 -2.78 -7.64 -10.59
N GLU A 189 -2.00 -6.85 -9.86
CA GLU A 189 -1.98 -5.39 -10.02
C GLU A 189 -1.37 -4.95 -11.36
N ILE A 190 -0.29 -5.58 -11.82
CA ILE A 190 0.25 -5.30 -13.17
C ILE A 190 -0.71 -5.81 -14.26
N GLY A 191 -1.42 -6.89 -14.00
CA GLY A 191 -2.33 -7.53 -14.96
C GLY A 191 -1.63 -8.51 -15.91
N CYS A 192 -0.34 -8.81 -15.69
CA CYS A 192 0.40 -9.75 -16.53
C CYS A 192 1.54 -10.46 -15.78
N GLY A 193 2.16 -11.43 -16.46
CA GLY A 193 3.30 -12.20 -15.96
C GLY A 193 2.94 -13.62 -15.54
N LYS A 194 3.95 -14.48 -15.50
CA LYS A 194 3.85 -15.87 -15.04
C LYS A 194 4.72 -16.04 -13.81
N ILE A 195 4.23 -16.83 -12.85
CA ILE A 195 4.97 -17.15 -11.63
C ILE A 195 5.53 -18.55 -11.82
N TYR A 196 6.84 -18.68 -11.62
CA TYR A 196 7.58 -19.93 -11.67
C TYR A 196 8.12 -20.19 -10.27
N SER A 197 8.01 -21.43 -9.80
CA SER A 197 8.53 -21.84 -8.49
C SER A 197 9.62 -22.88 -8.70
N HIS A 198 10.76 -22.69 -8.06
CA HIS A 198 11.88 -23.61 -8.09
C HIS A 198 12.53 -23.69 -6.70
N ALA A 199 12.50 -24.88 -6.09
CA ALA A 199 12.96 -25.11 -4.73
C ALA A 199 12.36 -24.11 -3.73
N ASP A 200 13.20 -23.35 -3.02
CA ASP A 200 12.79 -22.38 -2.00
C ASP A 200 12.52 -20.97 -2.55
N GLU A 201 12.61 -20.77 -3.86
CA GLU A 201 12.40 -19.49 -4.53
C GLU A 201 11.25 -19.54 -5.53
N SER A 202 10.66 -18.37 -5.77
CA SER A 202 9.64 -18.17 -6.78
C SER A 202 9.85 -16.84 -7.47
N THR A 203 9.64 -16.81 -8.77
CA THR A 203 9.91 -15.65 -9.62
C THR A 203 8.66 -15.32 -10.42
N LEU A 204 8.18 -14.08 -10.27
CA LEU A 204 7.27 -13.47 -11.24
C LEU A 204 8.12 -12.99 -12.42
N ARG A 205 7.81 -13.49 -13.62
CA ARG A 205 8.53 -13.14 -14.85
C ARG A 205 7.56 -12.65 -15.93
N ILE A 206 7.88 -11.50 -16.53
CA ILE A 206 7.17 -10.91 -17.67
C ILE A 206 8.15 -10.83 -18.84
N ILE A 207 7.85 -11.54 -19.93
CA ILE A 207 8.73 -11.67 -21.12
C ILE A 207 8.09 -11.05 -22.37
N ASN A 208 6.76 -11.01 -22.44
CA ASN A 208 6.07 -10.56 -23.65
C ASN A 208 6.35 -9.07 -23.92
N ASN A 209 6.94 -8.74 -25.07
CA ASN A 209 7.33 -7.38 -25.44
C ASN A 209 6.17 -6.38 -25.42
N LYS A 210 4.94 -6.79 -25.80
CA LYS A 210 3.76 -5.91 -25.72
C LYS A 210 3.40 -5.57 -24.28
N HIS A 211 3.45 -6.55 -23.38
CA HIS A 211 3.22 -6.31 -21.95
C HIS A 211 4.35 -5.48 -21.32
N LEU A 212 5.60 -5.76 -21.67
CA LEU A 212 6.74 -4.97 -21.21
C LEU A 212 6.59 -3.50 -21.64
N LYS A 213 6.27 -3.24 -22.90
CA LYS A 213 6.10 -1.88 -23.45
C LYS A 213 4.85 -1.17 -22.91
N GLY A 214 3.72 -1.87 -22.82
CA GLY A 214 2.42 -1.27 -22.48
C GLY A 214 2.09 -1.22 -20.99
N LEU A 215 2.68 -2.08 -20.16
CA LEU A 215 2.32 -2.20 -18.74
C LEU A 215 3.51 -1.98 -17.80
N VAL A 216 4.72 -2.42 -18.17
CA VAL A 216 5.90 -2.33 -17.29
C VAL A 216 6.64 -1.01 -17.51
N LEU A 217 7.05 -0.69 -18.74
CA LEU A 217 7.80 0.53 -19.04
C LEU A 217 7.11 1.82 -18.56
N PRO A 218 5.77 2.01 -18.70
CA PRO A 218 5.12 3.25 -18.26
C PRO A 218 5.33 3.54 -16.77
N ILE A 219 5.31 2.51 -15.92
CA ILE A 219 5.52 2.63 -14.48
C ILE A 219 6.92 3.18 -14.18
N PHE A 220 7.95 2.57 -14.76
CA PHE A 220 9.35 2.93 -14.50
C PHE A 220 9.83 4.18 -15.27
N ASN A 221 9.11 4.57 -16.32
CA ASN A 221 9.29 5.87 -16.99
C ASN A 221 8.75 6.99 -16.11
N GLN A 222 7.59 6.77 -15.48
CA GLN A 222 6.94 7.77 -14.64
C GLN A 222 7.62 7.88 -13.27
N TYR A 223 8.06 6.76 -12.69
CA TYR A 223 8.72 6.71 -11.39
C TYR A 223 10.09 6.06 -11.55
N PRO A 224 11.18 6.85 -11.56
CA PRO A 224 12.52 6.31 -11.75
C PRO A 224 12.98 5.52 -10.52
N LEU A 225 13.74 4.45 -10.76
CA LEU A 225 14.43 3.67 -9.72
C LEU A 225 15.49 4.52 -9.02
N LEU A 226 15.66 4.31 -7.72
CA LEU A 226 16.59 5.10 -6.89
C LEU A 226 17.95 4.39 -6.68
N THR A 227 18.07 3.12 -7.05
CA THR A 227 19.33 2.36 -7.00
C THR A 227 20.02 2.31 -8.36
N SER A 228 21.20 1.69 -8.43
CA SER A 228 21.92 1.44 -9.69
C SER A 228 21.10 0.60 -10.69
N LYS A 229 20.04 -0.10 -10.27
CA LYS A 229 19.08 -0.78 -11.18
C LYS A 229 18.41 0.16 -12.17
N TYR A 230 18.43 1.47 -11.92
CA TYR A 230 18.03 2.47 -12.89
C TYR A 230 18.75 2.29 -14.24
N TYR A 231 20.06 2.01 -14.22
CA TYR A 231 20.82 1.84 -15.45
C TYR A 231 20.52 0.51 -16.15
N ASP A 232 20.22 -0.55 -15.39
CA ASP A 232 19.71 -1.80 -15.96
C ASP A 232 18.38 -1.56 -16.68
N TYR A 233 17.49 -0.77 -16.06
CA TYR A 233 16.23 -0.35 -16.68
C TYR A 233 16.45 0.48 -17.95
N VAL A 234 17.36 1.45 -17.95
CA VAL A 234 17.68 2.27 -19.13
C VAL A 234 18.18 1.39 -20.28
N LYS A 235 19.10 0.45 -20.00
CA LYS A 235 19.60 -0.53 -20.98
C LYS A 235 18.47 -1.41 -21.51
N PHE A 236 17.63 -1.91 -20.60
CA PHE A 236 16.48 -2.74 -20.93
C PHE A 236 15.45 -2.02 -21.81
N LYS A 237 15.11 -0.76 -21.48
CA LYS A 237 14.21 0.08 -22.26
C LYS A 237 14.75 0.31 -23.66
N LYS A 238 16.02 0.72 -23.77
CA LYS A 238 16.68 0.94 -25.07
C LYS A 238 16.68 -0.33 -25.92
N ALA A 239 16.98 -1.49 -25.33
CA ALA A 239 16.92 -2.78 -26.02
C ALA A 239 15.50 -3.10 -26.54
N LEU A 240 14.47 -2.83 -25.72
CA LEU A 240 13.08 -3.08 -26.10
C LEU A 240 12.61 -2.16 -27.23
N GLU A 241 13.02 -0.88 -27.21
CA GLU A 241 12.71 0.09 -28.26
C GLU A 241 13.38 -0.32 -29.58
N MET A 242 14.67 -0.64 -29.55
CA MET A 242 15.43 -1.09 -30.73
C MET A 242 14.85 -2.35 -31.38
N LEU A 243 14.36 -3.31 -30.58
CA LEU A 243 13.71 -4.53 -31.10
C LEU A 243 12.37 -4.27 -31.80
N ASN A 244 11.69 -3.16 -31.49
CA ASN A 244 10.40 -2.82 -32.09
C ASN A 244 10.55 -1.97 -33.36
N ASP A 245 11.60 -1.17 -33.46
CA ASP A 245 11.76 -0.16 -34.53
C ASP A 245 12.46 -0.72 -35.80
N SER A 246 13.26 -1.78 -35.68
CA SER A 246 13.90 -2.48 -36.81
C SER A 246 14.41 -3.86 -36.37
N PRO A 247 14.56 -4.87 -37.25
CA PRO A 247 15.29 -6.10 -36.94
C PRO A 247 16.80 -5.83 -36.85
N ALA A 248 17.21 -4.90 -35.98
CA ALA A 248 18.61 -4.73 -35.64
C ALA A 248 19.15 -6.07 -35.12
N ASN A 249 20.30 -6.50 -35.64
CA ASN A 249 20.90 -7.77 -35.24
C ASN A 249 21.19 -7.75 -33.74
N THR A 250 20.86 -8.86 -33.06
CA THR A 250 21.11 -9.09 -31.63
C THR A 250 22.53 -8.72 -31.21
N SER A 251 23.53 -8.99 -32.07
CA SER A 251 24.94 -8.64 -31.82
C SER A 251 25.16 -7.13 -31.70
N THR A 252 24.58 -6.34 -32.61
CA THR A 252 24.70 -4.87 -32.62
C THR A 252 24.04 -4.24 -31.40
N ILE A 253 22.86 -4.73 -30.99
CA ILE A 253 22.19 -4.24 -29.78
C ILE A 253 23.06 -4.51 -28.55
N LEU A 254 23.61 -5.73 -28.41
CA LEU A 254 24.45 -6.08 -27.28
C LEU A 254 25.75 -5.26 -27.24
N GLU A 255 26.37 -4.98 -28.38
CA GLU A 255 27.56 -4.14 -28.47
C GLU A 255 27.28 -2.70 -28.02
N ILE A 256 26.17 -2.10 -28.49
CA ILE A 256 25.72 -0.78 -28.07
C ILE A 256 25.45 -0.73 -26.55
N LEU A 257 24.86 -1.79 -25.99
CA LEU A 257 24.59 -1.87 -24.55
C LEU A 257 25.86 -2.06 -23.72
N LYS A 258 26.84 -2.84 -24.21
CA LYS A 258 28.14 -3.03 -23.53
C LYS A 258 28.93 -1.73 -23.42
N ASN A 259 28.85 -0.86 -24.41
CA ASN A 259 29.56 0.43 -24.42
C ASN A 259 28.91 1.49 -23.48
N SER A 260 27.78 1.17 -22.85
CA SER A 260 27.04 2.07 -21.94
C SER A 260 27.23 1.69 -20.46
N THR A 261 28.43 1.28 -20.04
CA THR A 261 28.70 0.82 -18.68
C THR A 261 28.42 1.88 -17.62
N SER A 262 27.85 1.41 -16.51
CA SER A 262 27.63 2.16 -15.28
C SER A 262 28.15 1.27 -14.14
N ASP A 263 28.93 1.84 -13.23
CA ASP A 263 29.43 1.17 -12.03
C ASP A 263 28.29 0.86 -11.05
N ALA A 264 28.44 -0.14 -10.19
CA ALA A 264 27.48 -0.52 -9.16
C ALA A 264 27.18 0.63 -8.18
N ASP A 265 28.14 1.55 -7.99
CA ASP A 265 28.02 2.74 -7.16
C ASP A 265 27.49 3.98 -7.90
N THR A 266 27.15 3.85 -9.19
CA THR A 266 26.56 4.95 -9.94
C THR A 266 25.22 5.35 -9.32
N ILE A 267 25.12 6.63 -8.95
CA ILE A 267 23.91 7.20 -8.35
C ILE A 267 22.89 7.43 -9.46
N SER A 268 21.67 6.90 -9.29
CA SER A 268 20.55 7.15 -10.21
C SER A 268 20.35 8.66 -10.41
N SER A 269 20.11 9.07 -11.66
CA SER A 269 19.80 10.47 -11.99
C SER A 269 18.52 10.98 -11.32
N ALA A 270 17.68 10.09 -10.77
CA ALA A 270 16.54 10.45 -9.95
C ALA A 270 16.92 11.32 -8.74
N TRP A 271 18.14 11.17 -8.23
CA TRP A 271 18.64 11.94 -7.08
C TRP A 271 18.98 13.39 -7.41
N ASN A 272 18.99 13.80 -8.68
CA ASN A 272 19.31 15.18 -9.08
C ASN A 272 18.27 16.22 -8.63
N LEU A 273 17.10 15.78 -8.16
CA LEU A 273 16.09 16.68 -7.57
C LEU A 273 16.46 17.17 -6.16
N THR A 274 17.53 16.63 -5.58
CA THR A 274 18.06 17.01 -4.27
C THR A 274 19.58 17.05 -4.29
N THR A 275 20.19 17.57 -3.23
CA THR A 275 21.64 17.63 -3.06
C THR A 275 22.08 16.72 -1.94
N TYR A 276 23.14 15.96 -2.15
CA TYR A 276 23.79 15.17 -1.10
C TYR A 276 25.05 15.90 -0.59
N PRO A 277 25.29 15.99 0.73
CA PRO A 277 24.48 15.47 1.83
C PRO A 277 23.14 16.20 1.99
N PHE A 278 22.10 15.46 2.37
CA PHE A 278 20.73 15.99 2.49
C PHE A 278 20.61 17.02 3.61
N LYS A 279 19.90 18.13 3.38
CA LYS A 279 19.69 19.17 4.40
C LYS A 279 18.54 18.82 5.34
N SER A 280 17.48 18.21 4.79
CA SER A 280 16.30 17.81 5.55
C SER A 280 15.70 16.49 5.09
N ALA A 281 14.79 15.92 5.89
CA ALA A 281 13.98 14.78 5.46
C ALA A 281 13.00 15.14 4.34
N ASP A 282 12.58 16.41 4.24
CA ASP A 282 11.66 16.86 3.20
C ASP A 282 12.34 16.93 1.83
N ASP A 283 13.63 17.29 1.78
CA ASP A 283 14.42 17.23 0.55
C ASP A 283 14.51 15.80 0.00
N VAL A 284 14.61 14.82 0.91
CA VAL A 284 14.66 13.40 0.52
C VAL A 284 13.30 12.94 0.02
N LYS A 285 12.18 13.43 0.60
CA LYS A 285 10.81 13.07 0.18
C LYS A 285 10.48 13.54 -1.24
N LEU A 286 11.22 14.50 -1.80
CA LEU A 286 11.10 14.90 -3.22
C LEU A 286 11.46 13.75 -4.17
N VAL A 287 12.36 12.85 -3.74
CA VAL A 287 12.85 11.71 -4.52
C VAL A 287 12.28 10.39 -3.99
N MET A 288 12.32 10.21 -2.68
CA MET A 288 11.91 8.99 -1.99
C MET A 288 10.52 9.15 -1.38
N SER A 289 9.50 8.84 -2.17
CA SER A 289 8.11 8.85 -1.71
C SER A 289 7.84 7.78 -0.62
N LYS A 290 6.80 8.00 0.21
CA LYS A 290 6.37 7.00 1.21
C LYS A 290 6.06 5.62 0.60
N PRO A 291 5.28 5.48 -0.50
CA PRO A 291 5.03 4.15 -1.09
C PRO A 291 6.31 3.47 -1.56
N TRP A 292 7.23 4.20 -2.18
CA TRP A 292 8.54 3.66 -2.58
C TRP A 292 9.29 3.11 -1.37
N LEU A 293 9.36 3.88 -0.27
CA LEU A 293 10.06 3.45 0.94
C LEU A 293 9.41 2.20 1.55
N VAL A 294 8.07 2.12 1.54
CA VAL A 294 7.35 0.90 1.96
C VAL A 294 7.76 -0.29 1.10
N GLY A 295 7.76 -0.16 -0.23
CA GLY A 295 8.14 -1.27 -1.12
C GLY A 295 9.58 -1.73 -0.92
N PHE A 296 10.50 -0.78 -0.80
CA PHE A 296 11.91 -1.06 -0.57
C PHE A 296 12.17 -1.76 0.77
N VAL A 297 11.57 -1.25 1.86
CA VAL A 297 11.66 -1.86 3.19
C VAL A 297 10.99 -3.23 3.23
N GLU A 298 9.88 -3.40 2.51
CA GLU A 298 9.20 -4.69 2.43
C GLU A 298 10.09 -5.78 1.81
N ALA A 299 10.90 -5.40 0.82
CA ALA A 299 11.83 -6.28 0.12
C ALA A 299 13.15 -6.51 0.88
N LYS A 300 13.68 -5.50 1.59
CA LYS A 300 15.06 -5.54 2.13
C LYS A 300 15.18 -5.55 3.65
N ALA A 301 14.21 -5.01 4.38
CA ALA A 301 14.38 -4.76 5.80
C ALA A 301 14.06 -5.98 6.68
N SER A 302 14.65 -5.99 7.87
CA SER A 302 14.39 -6.97 8.92
C SER A 302 13.90 -6.29 10.20
N PHE A 303 12.84 -6.84 10.80
CA PHE A 303 12.27 -6.36 12.05
C PHE A 303 12.58 -7.38 13.15
N LEU A 304 13.53 -7.04 14.03
CA LEU A 304 14.09 -7.99 14.99
C LEU A 304 13.61 -7.70 16.42
N LEU A 305 13.43 -8.75 17.20
CA LEU A 305 13.18 -8.67 18.64
C LEU A 305 14.12 -9.65 19.34
N ASN A 306 15.27 -9.14 19.78
CA ASN A 306 16.36 -9.96 20.30
C ASN A 306 16.39 -9.91 21.82
N MET A 307 16.62 -11.07 22.44
CA MET A 307 16.91 -11.16 23.86
C MET A 307 18.39 -10.86 24.07
N GLU A 308 18.71 -10.09 25.11
CA GLU A 308 20.06 -9.83 25.55
C GLU A 308 20.12 -10.09 27.05
N SER A 309 20.99 -11.00 27.45
CA SER A 309 21.23 -11.30 28.86
C SER A 309 22.17 -10.24 29.42
N CYS A 310 21.69 -9.49 30.41
CA CYS A 310 22.46 -8.48 31.13
C CYS A 310 22.65 -8.93 32.58
N PRO A 311 23.66 -8.42 33.31
CA PRO A 311 23.85 -8.72 34.73
C PRO A 311 22.62 -8.40 35.59
N GLU A 312 21.83 -7.39 35.18
CA GLU A 312 20.61 -6.91 35.84
C GLU A 312 19.36 -7.72 35.44
N GLY A 313 19.49 -8.72 34.56
CA GLY A 313 18.41 -9.56 34.05
C GLY A 313 18.25 -9.53 32.53
N ASP A 314 17.49 -10.48 32.00
CA ASP A 314 17.20 -10.56 30.56
C ASP A 314 16.34 -9.37 30.11
N ARG A 315 16.74 -8.76 28.99
CA ARG A 315 15.95 -7.71 28.33
C ARG A 315 15.75 -8.01 26.87
N TYR A 316 14.63 -7.53 26.32
CA TYR A 316 14.35 -7.62 24.89
C TYR A 316 14.57 -6.27 24.22
N LYS A 317 15.27 -6.27 23.08
CA LYS A 317 15.53 -5.10 22.24
C LYS A 317 14.86 -5.27 20.88
N HIS A 318 14.01 -4.31 20.55
CA HIS A 318 13.53 -4.12 19.18
C HIS A 318 14.67 -3.55 18.33
N ALA A 319 14.86 -4.09 17.14
CA ALA A 319 15.77 -3.54 16.15
C ALA A 319 15.10 -3.46 14.77
N PHE A 320 15.47 -2.43 14.04
CA PHE A 320 15.18 -2.28 12.61
C PHE A 320 16.51 -2.28 11.85
N HIS A 321 16.58 -3.10 10.81
CA HIS A 321 17.82 -3.33 10.06
C HIS A 321 17.54 -3.34 8.56
N VAL A 322 18.38 -2.64 7.78
CA VAL A 322 18.32 -2.63 6.31
C VAL A 322 19.72 -2.78 5.75
N ARG A 323 19.89 -3.65 4.76
CA ARG A 323 21.14 -3.83 4.00
C ARG A 323 20.93 -3.53 2.54
N GLN A 324 21.94 -2.95 1.91
CA GLN A 324 21.96 -2.68 0.48
C GLN A 324 23.37 -2.80 -0.08
N LYS A 325 23.50 -3.48 -1.23
CA LYS A 325 24.77 -3.53 -1.97
C LYS A 325 24.93 -2.24 -2.77
N GLY A 326 26.06 -1.54 -2.61
CA GLY A 326 26.27 -0.23 -3.23
C GLY A 326 25.26 0.85 -2.81
N ASN A 327 25.26 1.99 -3.52
CA ASN A 327 24.26 3.07 -3.41
C ASN A 327 23.99 3.59 -1.97
N LYS A 328 25.05 3.96 -1.23
CA LYS A 328 24.97 4.55 0.13
C LYS A 328 23.89 5.62 0.28
N ILE A 329 23.72 6.47 -0.73
CA ILE A 329 22.74 7.57 -0.76
C ILE A 329 21.30 7.09 -0.47
N VAL A 330 20.94 5.87 -0.88
CA VAL A 330 19.63 5.28 -0.62
C VAL A 330 19.45 5.04 0.88
N LEU A 331 20.44 4.44 1.55
CA LEU A 331 20.35 4.20 3.00
C LEU A 331 20.43 5.50 3.82
N GLU A 332 21.18 6.49 3.36
CA GLU A 332 21.16 7.84 3.95
C GLU A 332 19.76 8.48 3.82
N GLY A 333 19.06 8.23 2.70
CA GLY A 333 17.68 8.68 2.50
C GLY A 333 16.70 8.00 3.46
N VAL A 334 16.80 6.67 3.59
CA VAL A 334 16.02 5.90 4.58
C VAL A 334 16.28 6.42 6.00
N ARG A 335 17.56 6.64 6.33
CA ARG A 335 18.00 7.15 7.64
C ARG A 335 17.38 8.52 7.93
N SER A 336 17.37 9.42 6.94
CA SER A 336 16.81 10.77 7.06
C SER A 336 15.29 10.74 7.28
N ILE A 337 14.53 10.02 6.43
CA ILE A 337 13.06 9.96 6.50
C ILE A 337 12.57 9.29 7.79
N LEU A 338 13.26 8.26 8.27
CA LEU A 338 12.88 7.51 9.47
C LEU A 338 13.47 8.09 10.76
N HIS A 339 14.18 9.23 10.67
CA HIS A 339 14.85 9.90 11.79
C HIS A 339 15.77 8.96 12.59
N ILE A 340 16.57 8.17 11.87
CA ILE A 340 17.53 7.24 12.45
C ILE A 340 18.86 7.98 12.69
N ALA A 341 19.31 8.01 13.95
CA ALA A 341 20.53 8.73 14.33
C ALA A 341 21.82 7.95 13.98
N THR A 342 21.76 6.62 13.94
CA THR A 342 22.92 5.76 13.65
C THR A 342 23.38 5.95 12.20
N LYS A 343 24.70 6.11 12.00
CA LYS A 343 25.30 6.30 10.69
C LYS A 343 25.17 5.03 9.83
N VAL A 344 25.16 5.21 8.52
CA VAL A 344 25.29 4.10 7.57
C VAL A 344 26.69 3.49 7.71
N LEU A 345 26.74 2.19 7.96
CA LEU A 345 27.98 1.42 8.05
C LEU A 345 28.30 0.80 6.67
N TYR A 346 29.58 0.65 6.36
CA TYR A 346 30.05 0.01 5.13
C TYR A 346 30.88 -1.22 5.47
N HIS A 347 30.57 -2.34 4.83
CA HIS A 347 31.27 -3.60 4.96
C HIS A 347 32.08 -3.87 3.69
N GLU A 348 33.37 -3.55 3.74
CA GLU A 348 34.27 -3.60 2.58
C GLU A 348 34.32 -4.96 1.90
N LYS A 349 34.35 -6.05 2.67
CA LYS A 349 34.45 -7.42 2.14
C LYS A 349 33.29 -7.82 1.23
N GLU A 350 32.09 -7.31 1.50
CA GLU A 350 30.87 -7.67 0.79
C GLU A 350 30.39 -6.55 -0.17
N ASN A 351 31.02 -5.37 -0.11
CA ASN A 351 30.53 -4.13 -0.72
C ASN A 351 29.06 -3.84 -0.35
N ILE A 352 28.74 -3.94 0.94
CA ILE A 352 27.39 -3.77 1.46
C ILE A 352 27.37 -2.60 2.46
N TYR A 353 26.38 -1.74 2.29
CA TYR A 353 26.01 -0.74 3.28
C TYR A 353 24.88 -1.27 4.16
N GLU A 354 24.88 -0.89 5.43
CA GLU A 354 23.80 -1.21 6.35
C GLU A 354 23.42 -0.05 7.25
N ILE A 355 22.16 -0.07 7.71
CA ILE A 355 21.69 0.73 8.83
C ILE A 355 21.00 -0.17 9.84
N THR A 356 21.31 0.05 11.11
CA THR A 356 20.65 -0.63 12.23
C THR A 356 20.27 0.41 13.28
N THR A 357 19.05 0.32 13.81
CA THR A 357 18.64 1.11 14.97
C THR A 357 17.93 0.26 16.00
N THR A 358 18.29 0.46 17.26
CA THR A 358 17.61 -0.07 18.46
C THR A 358 17.06 1.05 19.33
N ASN A 359 17.19 2.30 18.88
CA ASN A 359 16.75 3.47 19.62
C ASN A 359 15.22 3.50 19.71
N SER A 360 14.66 3.56 20.92
CA SER A 360 13.21 3.44 21.13
C SER A 360 12.39 4.50 20.39
N ARG A 361 12.88 5.73 20.24
CA ARG A 361 12.17 6.79 19.52
C ARG A 361 12.14 6.50 18.01
N ALA A 362 13.27 6.08 17.45
CA ALA A 362 13.31 5.67 16.04
C ALA A 362 12.42 4.44 15.79
N ILE A 363 12.43 3.46 16.69
CA ILE A 363 11.56 2.28 16.63
C ILE A 363 10.07 2.67 16.63
N ASP A 364 9.67 3.60 17.49
CA ASP A 364 8.29 4.08 17.54
C ASP A 364 7.91 4.83 16.25
N ASN A 365 8.79 5.70 15.74
CA ASN A 365 8.61 6.38 14.45
C ASN A 365 8.42 5.38 13.30
N ILE A 366 9.26 4.34 13.23
CA ILE A 366 9.20 3.28 12.22
C ILE A 366 7.88 2.51 12.33
N SER A 367 7.48 2.13 13.55
CA SER A 367 6.20 1.47 13.81
C SER A 367 5.02 2.28 13.29
N HIS A 368 4.99 3.59 13.56
CA HIS A 368 3.95 4.48 13.05
C HIS A 368 4.02 4.67 11.53
N PHE A 369 5.21 4.82 10.97
CA PHE A 369 5.40 5.11 9.55
C PHE A 369 4.87 3.99 8.64
N PHE A 370 5.17 2.73 8.99
CA PHE A 370 4.82 1.53 8.22
C PHE A 370 3.53 0.84 8.68
N ASN A 371 2.75 1.47 9.56
CA ASN A 371 1.55 0.84 10.09
C ASN A 371 0.54 0.56 8.96
N TYR A 372 0.11 -0.71 8.85
CA TYR A 372 -0.82 -1.22 7.84
C TYR A 372 -0.41 -1.03 6.36
N THR A 373 0.87 -0.84 6.05
CA THR A 373 1.31 -0.57 4.66
C THR A 373 1.76 -1.81 3.88
N PHE A 374 2.36 -2.81 4.55
CA PHE A 374 2.94 -4.00 3.91
C PHE A 374 1.88 -5.01 3.42
N LYS A 375 2.19 -5.75 2.34
CA LYS A 375 1.26 -6.64 1.62
C LYS A 375 1.58 -8.14 1.76
N GLY A 376 2.86 -8.51 1.81
CA GLY A 376 3.38 -9.88 1.87
C GLY A 376 3.58 -10.41 3.28
N MET A 377 4.43 -11.43 3.43
CA MET A 377 4.74 -12.04 4.74
C MET A 377 5.41 -11.07 5.71
N LYS A 378 6.13 -10.06 5.21
CA LYS A 378 6.66 -8.96 6.02
C LYS A 378 5.58 -8.23 6.81
N SER A 379 4.33 -8.19 6.31
CA SER A 379 3.20 -7.60 7.04
C SER A 379 2.89 -8.34 8.35
N LEU A 380 3.04 -9.66 8.38
CA LEU A 380 2.83 -10.46 9.59
C LEU A 380 3.98 -10.25 10.57
N GLU A 381 5.22 -10.33 10.08
CA GLU A 381 6.43 -10.04 10.86
C GLU A 381 6.33 -8.66 11.52
N PHE A 382 6.06 -7.63 10.73
CA PHE A 382 5.94 -6.26 11.20
C PHE A 382 4.82 -6.09 12.22
N ARG A 383 3.62 -6.67 12.01
CA ARG A 383 2.52 -6.55 12.96
C ARG A 383 2.85 -7.15 14.32
N ILE A 384 3.52 -8.29 14.36
CA ILE A 384 3.93 -8.93 15.62
C ILE A 384 5.00 -8.07 16.30
N TRP A 385 5.98 -7.61 15.53
CA TRP A 385 7.05 -6.73 16.01
C TRP A 385 6.50 -5.42 16.57
N ALA A 386 5.68 -4.68 15.81
CA ALA A 386 5.08 -3.42 16.20
C ALA A 386 4.17 -3.58 17.43
N ARG A 387 3.34 -4.64 17.48
CA ARG A 387 2.47 -4.90 18.64
C ARG A 387 3.29 -5.18 19.90
N SER A 388 4.45 -5.83 19.77
CA SER A 388 5.31 -6.18 20.90
C SER A 388 5.97 -4.96 21.57
N ILE A 389 6.01 -3.80 20.91
CA ILE A 389 6.45 -2.53 21.51
C ILE A 389 5.60 -2.18 22.74
N ASN A 390 4.29 -2.48 22.69
CA ASN A 390 3.35 -2.27 23.80
C ASN A 390 3.53 -3.26 24.97
N TYR A 391 4.45 -4.22 24.86
CA TYR A 391 4.73 -5.20 25.90
C TYR A 391 5.99 -4.88 26.70
N LYS A 392 6.52 -3.65 26.57
CA LYS A 392 7.70 -3.21 27.32
C LYS A 392 7.50 -3.46 28.83
N GLY A 393 8.47 -4.13 29.45
CA GLY A 393 8.41 -4.56 30.85
C GLY A 393 7.72 -5.92 31.10
N ASN A 394 7.03 -6.51 30.11
CA ASN A 394 6.41 -7.83 30.22
C ASN A 394 7.24 -8.89 29.49
N LEU A 395 8.20 -9.49 30.19
CA LEU A 395 9.15 -10.47 29.62
C LEU A 395 8.46 -11.68 29.01
N ASN A 396 7.38 -12.18 29.61
CA ASN A 396 6.65 -13.33 29.09
C ASN A 396 6.00 -13.05 27.73
N LYS A 397 5.36 -11.88 27.57
CA LYS A 397 4.75 -11.46 26.29
C LYS A 397 5.83 -11.17 25.23
N LEU A 398 6.95 -10.57 25.63
CA LEU A 398 8.08 -10.30 24.73
C LEU A 398 8.75 -11.59 24.26
N ALA A 399 9.03 -12.53 25.17
CA ALA A 399 9.57 -13.85 24.86
C ALA A 399 8.66 -14.62 23.89
N LYS A 400 7.34 -14.61 24.14
CA LYS A 400 6.37 -15.21 23.22
C LYS A 400 6.43 -14.57 21.83
N SER A 401 6.48 -13.24 21.77
CA SER A 401 6.55 -12.49 20.50
C SER A 401 7.85 -12.80 19.74
N ALA A 402 8.99 -12.82 20.43
CA ALA A 402 10.29 -13.13 19.88
C ALA A 402 10.35 -14.56 19.31
N ARG A 403 9.83 -15.56 20.04
CA ARG A 403 9.73 -16.95 19.56
C ARG A 403 8.88 -17.06 18.30
N ILE A 404 7.77 -16.34 18.22
CA ILE A 404 6.91 -16.35 17.02
C ILE A 404 7.64 -15.67 15.85
N LEU A 405 8.26 -14.51 16.07
CA LEU A 405 9.05 -13.81 15.06
C LEU A 405 10.18 -14.68 14.53
N ALA A 406 10.96 -15.32 15.41
CA ALA A 406 12.04 -16.22 15.02
C ALA A 406 11.53 -17.41 14.19
N LYS A 407 10.38 -18.01 14.56
CA LYS A 407 9.76 -19.09 13.77
C LYS A 407 9.32 -18.61 12.39
N ILE A 408 8.77 -17.40 12.28
CA ILE A 408 8.41 -16.78 11.01
C ILE A 408 9.70 -16.55 10.22
N GLN A 409 10.65 -15.81 10.75
CA GLN A 409 11.90 -15.47 10.06
C GLN A 409 12.68 -16.71 9.63
N ALA A 410 12.84 -17.73 10.47
CA ALA A 410 13.48 -19.00 10.09
C ALA A 410 12.71 -19.75 8.99
N LYS A 411 11.38 -19.65 8.98
CA LYS A 411 10.57 -20.19 7.89
C LYS A 411 10.66 -19.35 6.63
N PHE A 412 10.79 -18.04 6.71
CA PHE A 412 10.77 -17.16 5.54
C PHE A 412 12.15 -16.60 5.21
N SER A 413 13.23 -17.18 5.75
CA SER A 413 14.58 -16.59 5.75
C SER A 413 14.95 -16.08 4.36
N TYR A 414 14.95 -14.76 4.24
CA TYR A 414 15.48 -13.97 3.13
C TYR A 414 17.00 -13.81 3.20
N ASN A 415 17.63 -14.38 4.22
CA ASN A 415 19.06 -14.36 4.43
C ASN A 415 19.44 -15.69 5.08
N LYS A 416 19.90 -16.67 4.29
CA LYS A 416 21.02 -17.45 4.80
C LYS A 416 22.16 -16.44 5.01
N PRO A 417 22.90 -16.48 6.13
CA PRO A 417 24.21 -15.84 6.13
C PRO A 417 24.97 -16.48 4.97
N PHE A 418 25.37 -15.68 3.99
CA PHE A 418 26.51 -16.03 3.17
C PHE A 418 27.75 -15.64 3.98
#